data_AF-A0A382QUR0-F1
#
_entry.id   AF-A0A382QUR0-F1
#
_cell.length_a   1.000
_cell.length_b   1.000
_cell.length_c   1.000
_cell.angle_alpha   90.00
_cell.angle_beta   90.00
_cell.angle_gamma   90.00
#
_symmetry.space_group_name_H-M   'P 1'
#
loop_
_entity.id
_entity.type
_entity.pdbx_description
1 polymer ?
#
loop_
_entity_poly.entity_id
_entity_poly.type
_entity_poly.pdbx_seq_one_letter_code
_entity_poly.pdbx_strand_id
1 'polypeptide(L)'
;MGGVSLLAATGIIMTQTNCGQMTEPAPSEPAEDPKKTEATSGEKTAQTTAASSNGQDWPVWSGNGDGNLYSPEKGIAEGFDPGKFKKGTEEIDMGTTTNVKWVAKLGSQAYGNTTVANGKVYVGTNNESPRDERHIGDRGIVYCFDEKTGELIWQLTVPKLGAGKVSDWE
;
A
#
# COMPACT_ATOMS: atom_id res chain seq x y z
N MET A 1 56.59 -1.45 8.90
CA MET A 1 56.15 -2.58 8.07
C MET A 1 55.15 -3.39 8.87
N GLY A 2 53.91 -3.48 8.41
CA GLY A 2 52.82 -4.16 9.11
C GLY A 2 51.48 -3.73 8.53
N GLY A 3 51.14 -4.26 7.35
CA GLY A 3 49.88 -3.98 6.66
C GLY A 3 48.73 -4.78 7.26
N VAL A 4 47.60 -4.11 7.50
CA VAL A 4 46.35 -4.76 7.90
C VAL A 4 45.52 -5.01 6.64
N SER A 5 45.19 -6.28 6.43
CA SER A 5 44.46 -6.78 5.26
C SER A 5 42.95 -6.59 5.45
N LEU A 6 42.28 -6.03 4.45
CA LEU A 6 40.83 -5.83 4.39
C LEU A 6 40.21 -7.05 3.69
N LEU A 7 39.43 -7.86 4.42
CA LEU A 7 38.63 -8.95 3.85
C LEU A 7 37.28 -8.37 3.38
N ALA A 8 37.14 -8.21 2.07
CA ALA A 8 35.85 -7.97 1.43
C ALA A 8 35.22 -9.33 1.07
N ALA A 9 34.10 -9.68 1.70
CA ALA A 9 33.33 -10.86 1.34
C ALA A 9 32.37 -10.50 0.19
N THR A 10 32.69 -10.96 -1.02
CA THR A 10 31.80 -10.85 -2.19
C THR A 10 30.79 -12.00 -2.14
N GLY A 11 29.54 -11.71 -1.77
CA GLY A 11 28.43 -12.65 -1.88
C GLY A 11 27.90 -12.68 -3.31
N ILE A 12 28.19 -13.75 -4.06
CA ILE A 12 27.59 -14.03 -5.36
C ILE A 12 26.25 -14.72 -5.11
N ILE A 13 25.14 -14.06 -5.45
CA ILE A 13 23.82 -14.69 -5.51
C ILE A 13 23.66 -15.28 -6.91
N MET A 14 23.75 -16.61 -7.02
CA MET A 14 23.34 -17.34 -8.22
C MET A 14 21.82 -17.56 -8.16
N THR A 15 21.07 -16.93 -9.06
CA THR A 15 19.71 -17.38 -9.39
C THR A 15 19.78 -18.22 -10.66
N GLN A 16 19.43 -19.51 -10.55
CA GLN A 16 19.23 -20.34 -11.74
C GLN A 16 17.88 -19.99 -12.36
N THR A 17 17.91 -19.41 -13.56
CA THR A 17 16.74 -19.28 -14.43
C THR A 17 16.51 -20.63 -15.11
N ASN A 18 15.50 -21.38 -14.67
CA ASN A 18 15.00 -22.51 -15.44
C ASN A 18 14.21 -21.96 -16.64
N CYS A 19 14.87 -21.89 -17.79
CA CYS A 19 14.27 -21.55 -19.06
C CYS A 19 13.84 -22.85 -19.75
N GLY A 20 12.53 -23.07 -19.89
CA GLY A 20 11.99 -24.16 -20.69
C GLY A 20 10.64 -24.64 -20.19
N GLN A 21 9.57 -24.22 -20.85
CA GLN A 21 8.63 -25.14 -21.51
C GLN A 21 7.57 -24.37 -22.31
N MET A 22 7.70 -24.52 -23.63
CA MET A 22 6.63 -24.83 -24.60
C MET A 22 5.41 -23.90 -24.69
N THR A 23 5.44 -23.05 -25.71
CA THR A 23 4.27 -22.46 -26.36
C THR A 23 3.47 -23.52 -27.13
N GLU A 24 2.19 -23.66 -26.82
CA GLU A 24 1.15 -24.23 -27.68
C GLU A 24 0.15 -23.11 -28.02
N PRO A 25 -0.17 -22.86 -29.31
CA PRO A 25 -1.14 -21.82 -29.67
C PRO A 25 -2.58 -22.34 -29.50
N ALA A 26 -3.44 -21.49 -28.92
CA ALA A 26 -4.88 -21.72 -28.83
C ALA A 26 -5.53 -21.76 -30.24
N PRO A 27 -6.61 -22.56 -30.43
CA PRO A 27 -7.30 -22.66 -31.72
C PRO A 27 -8.11 -21.40 -32.01
N SER A 28 -8.07 -20.97 -33.27
CA SER A 28 -8.79 -19.82 -33.83
C SER A 28 -10.29 -20.11 -34.00
N GLU A 29 -11.15 -19.27 -33.42
CA GLU A 29 -12.57 -19.16 -33.81
C GLU A 29 -12.72 -18.27 -35.06
N PRO A 30 -13.68 -18.57 -35.96
CA PRO A 30 -13.82 -17.86 -37.23
C PRO A 30 -14.43 -16.46 -37.09
N ALA A 31 -13.97 -15.57 -37.97
CA ALA A 31 -14.38 -14.19 -38.14
C ALA A 31 -15.83 -14.04 -38.63
N GLU A 32 -16.54 -13.05 -38.08
CA GLU A 32 -17.70 -12.41 -38.71
C GLU A 32 -17.31 -11.01 -39.19
N ASP A 33 -17.61 -10.72 -40.46
CA ASP A 33 -17.38 -9.45 -41.16
C ASP A 33 -18.59 -8.49 -41.03
N PRO A 34 -18.45 -7.19 -41.39
CA PRO A 34 -18.90 -6.07 -40.57
C PRO A 34 -20.25 -5.49 -41.00
N LYS A 35 -20.94 -4.78 -40.09
CA LYS A 35 -21.98 -3.82 -40.49
C LYS A 35 -21.73 -2.42 -39.93
N LYS A 36 -21.89 -1.49 -40.87
CA LYS A 36 -21.47 -0.08 -40.90
C LYS A 36 -22.44 0.85 -40.17
N THR A 37 -21.85 1.71 -39.33
CA THR A 37 -22.12 3.14 -39.05
C THR A 37 -23.54 3.63 -38.78
N GLU A 38 -23.70 4.34 -37.67
CA GLU A 38 -24.41 5.63 -37.67
C GLU A 38 -23.89 6.54 -36.55
N ALA A 39 -23.53 7.76 -36.94
CA ALA A 39 -23.09 8.84 -36.07
C ALA A 39 -24.33 9.64 -35.64
N THR A 40 -24.47 9.89 -34.34
CA THR A 40 -25.43 10.87 -33.83
C THR A 40 -24.70 11.85 -32.94
N SER A 41 -24.74 13.11 -33.38
CA SER A 41 -24.31 14.31 -32.69
C SER A 41 -25.03 14.45 -31.34
N GLY A 42 -24.26 14.62 -30.27
CA GLY A 42 -24.73 14.94 -28.93
C GLY A 42 -23.89 16.06 -28.32
N GLU A 43 -24.59 17.03 -27.77
CA GLU A 43 -24.17 18.32 -27.22
C GLU A 43 -22.96 18.26 -26.26
N LYS A 44 -22.01 19.19 -26.43
CA LYS A 44 -20.86 19.34 -25.54
C LYS A 44 -21.27 20.14 -24.30
N THR A 45 -21.93 19.49 -23.36
CA THR A 45 -22.08 20.02 -22.00
C THR A 45 -20.71 19.90 -21.33
N ALA A 46 -20.06 21.03 -21.05
CA ALA A 46 -18.84 21.05 -20.26
C ALA A 46 -19.17 20.69 -18.80
N GLN A 47 -19.25 19.38 -18.55
CA GLN A 47 -19.30 18.82 -17.22
C GLN A 47 -17.87 18.88 -16.70
N THR A 48 -17.60 19.76 -15.74
CA THR A 48 -16.35 19.70 -14.95
C THR A 48 -16.43 18.44 -14.11
N THR A 49 -16.10 17.30 -14.71
CA THR A 49 -15.73 16.10 -13.98
C THR A 49 -14.46 16.44 -13.23
N ALA A 50 -14.55 16.62 -11.91
CA ALA A 50 -13.39 16.42 -11.07
C ALA A 50 -12.83 15.05 -11.43
N ALA A 51 -11.67 15.03 -12.10
CA ALA A 51 -11.00 13.80 -12.44
C ALA A 51 -10.67 13.12 -11.10
N SER A 52 -11.47 12.11 -10.75
CA SER A 52 -11.01 11.12 -9.79
C SER A 52 -9.90 10.39 -10.53
N SER A 53 -8.65 10.84 -10.34
CA SER A 53 -7.53 9.97 -10.66
C SER A 53 -7.74 8.73 -9.80
N ASN A 54 -8.00 7.60 -10.44
CA ASN A 54 -7.77 6.33 -9.78
C ASN A 54 -6.25 6.29 -9.64
N GLY A 55 -5.76 6.57 -8.42
CA GLY A 55 -4.34 6.53 -8.14
C GLY A 55 -3.81 5.12 -8.45
N GLN A 56 -2.58 5.01 -8.94
CA GLN A 56 -2.02 3.67 -9.15
C GLN A 56 -1.79 2.95 -7.82
N ASP A 57 -1.95 1.63 -7.83
CA ASP A 57 -1.60 0.76 -6.71
C ASP A 57 -0.09 0.86 -6.38
N TRP A 58 0.23 0.65 -5.10
CA TRP A 58 1.57 0.50 -4.54
C TRP A 58 1.70 -0.86 -3.80
N PRO A 59 1.70 -1.98 -4.53
CA PRO A 59 1.62 -3.33 -3.93
C PRO A 59 2.93 -3.83 -3.30
N VAL A 60 4.07 -3.23 -3.61
CA VAL A 60 5.39 -3.62 -3.08
C VAL A 60 6.20 -2.39 -2.67
N TRP A 61 7.28 -2.59 -1.89
CA TRP A 61 8.07 -1.49 -1.34
C TRP A 61 8.49 -0.46 -2.40
N SER A 62 8.89 -0.89 -3.59
CA SER A 62 9.33 -0.03 -4.70
C SER A 62 8.22 0.37 -5.68
N GLY A 63 6.95 0.37 -5.25
CA GLY A 63 5.80 0.70 -6.09
C GLY A 63 5.44 -0.48 -6.99
N ASN A 64 6.06 -0.55 -8.18
CA ASN A 64 5.82 -1.58 -9.18
C ASN A 64 6.90 -2.68 -9.24
N GLY A 65 7.94 -2.59 -8.39
CA GLY A 65 9.05 -3.54 -8.37
C GLY A 65 10.35 -3.02 -9.02
N ASP A 66 10.34 -1.86 -9.68
CA ASP A 66 11.48 -1.32 -10.42
C ASP A 66 12.63 -0.81 -9.52
N GLY A 67 12.42 -0.76 -8.20
CA GLY A 67 13.45 -0.44 -7.22
C GLY A 67 13.72 1.05 -7.03
N ASN A 68 12.88 1.95 -7.55
CA ASN A 68 13.17 3.40 -7.59
C ASN A 68 12.18 4.31 -6.82
N LEU A 69 11.26 3.77 -6.00
CA LEU A 69 10.30 4.53 -5.17
C LEU A 69 9.60 5.69 -5.92
N TYR A 70 9.32 5.49 -7.21
CA TYR A 70 8.77 6.53 -8.07
C TYR A 70 7.25 6.41 -8.23
N SER A 71 6.55 7.54 -8.19
CA SER A 71 5.12 7.65 -8.51
C SER A 71 4.92 8.59 -9.71
N PRO A 72 4.27 8.14 -10.80
CA PRO A 72 3.94 9.01 -11.92
C PRO A 72 2.73 9.92 -11.66
N GLU A 73 2.06 9.83 -10.50
CA GLU A 73 0.89 10.66 -10.15
C GLU A 73 1.14 12.16 -10.34
N LYS A 74 0.06 12.87 -10.64
CA LYS A 74 0.04 14.32 -10.90
C LYS A 74 -1.13 14.95 -10.16
N GLY A 75 -1.07 16.26 -9.93
CA GLY A 75 -2.13 16.97 -9.22
C GLY A 75 -2.25 16.60 -7.74
N ILE A 76 -1.19 16.04 -7.15
CA ILE A 76 -1.12 15.80 -5.71
C ILE A 76 -1.04 17.14 -4.97
N ALA A 77 -1.61 17.20 -3.76
CA ALA A 77 -1.52 18.39 -2.93
C ALA A 77 -0.04 18.70 -2.61
N GLU A 78 0.36 19.96 -2.75
CA GLU A 78 1.74 20.40 -2.48
C GLU A 78 2.11 20.31 -0.99
N GLY A 79 1.12 20.18 -0.11
CA GLY A 79 1.30 19.99 1.32
C GLY A 79 0.01 19.57 2.01
N PHE A 80 0.14 19.15 3.26
CA PHE A 80 -0.97 18.78 4.13
C PHE A 80 -0.72 19.26 5.55
N ASP A 81 -1.80 19.46 6.32
CA ASP A 81 -1.75 19.67 7.77
C ASP A 81 -2.48 18.49 8.43
N PRO A 82 -1.80 17.66 9.25
CA PRO A 82 -2.41 16.52 9.93
C PRO A 82 -3.42 16.94 11.01
N GLY A 83 -3.57 18.23 11.30
CA GLY A 83 -4.51 18.76 12.27
C GLY A 83 -4.04 18.59 13.71
N LYS A 84 -4.96 18.81 14.65
CA LYS A 84 -4.72 18.77 16.09
C LYS A 84 -5.50 17.61 16.72
N PHE A 85 -4.96 17.08 17.81
CA PHE A 85 -5.73 16.16 18.66
C PHE A 85 -6.92 16.88 19.30
N LYS A 86 -8.06 16.20 19.39
CA LYS A 86 -9.16 16.63 20.26
C LYS A 86 -8.67 16.59 21.70
N LYS A 87 -8.98 17.64 22.46
CA LYS A 87 -8.48 17.83 23.83
C LYS A 87 -8.76 16.60 24.71
N GLY A 88 -7.70 16.01 25.27
CA GLY A 88 -7.79 14.87 26.19
C GLY A 88 -8.00 13.51 25.52
N THR A 89 -7.81 13.42 24.19
CA THR A 89 -7.94 12.17 23.44
C THR A 89 -6.76 12.01 22.49
N GLU A 90 -6.65 10.83 21.89
CA GLU A 90 -5.70 10.53 20.82
C GLU A 90 -6.35 10.56 19.43
N GLU A 91 -7.55 11.15 19.33
CA GLU A 91 -8.25 11.33 18.06
C GLU A 91 -7.87 12.67 17.43
N ILE A 92 -7.67 12.68 16.11
CA ILE A 92 -7.49 13.91 15.35
C ILE A 92 -8.84 14.60 15.13
N ASP A 93 -8.86 15.92 15.31
CA ASP A 93 -9.94 16.77 14.86
C ASP A 93 -9.80 17.03 13.35
N MET A 94 -10.56 16.27 12.55
CA MET A 94 -10.58 16.39 11.09
C MET A 94 -10.91 17.82 10.62
N GLY A 95 -11.66 18.61 11.40
CA GLY A 95 -11.98 20.00 11.07
C GLY A 95 -10.77 20.95 11.12
N THR A 96 -9.66 20.50 11.68
CA THR A 96 -8.39 21.25 11.75
C THR A 96 -7.36 20.78 10.72
N THR A 97 -7.68 19.74 9.94
CA THR A 97 -6.79 19.20 8.92
C THR A 97 -6.86 20.01 7.62
N THR A 98 -5.80 19.96 6.84
CA THR A 98 -5.78 20.50 5.47
C THR A 98 -5.27 19.43 4.52
N ASN A 99 -6.01 19.15 3.45
CA ASN A 99 -5.70 18.12 2.44
C ASN A 99 -5.57 16.69 2.99
N VAL A 100 -6.27 16.36 4.08
CA VAL A 100 -6.34 15.00 4.65
C VAL A 100 -7.73 14.43 4.44
N LYS A 101 -7.84 13.22 3.86
CA LYS A 101 -9.14 12.56 3.62
C LYS A 101 -9.68 11.86 4.85
N TRP A 102 -8.82 11.16 5.58
CA TRP A 102 -9.17 10.40 6.78
C TRP A 102 -7.92 10.15 7.63
N VAL A 103 -8.14 9.79 8.89
CA VAL A 103 -7.08 9.43 9.85
C VAL A 103 -7.50 8.14 10.56
N ALA A 104 -6.57 7.20 10.71
CA ALA A 104 -6.76 5.98 11.46
C ALA A 104 -5.72 5.86 12.57
N LYS A 105 -6.17 5.56 13.80
CA LYS A 105 -5.29 5.28 14.93
C LYS A 105 -4.64 3.89 14.78
N LEU A 106 -3.31 3.85 14.78
CA LEU A 106 -2.52 2.62 14.78
C LEU A 106 -2.14 2.23 16.22
N GLY A 107 -1.28 1.23 16.36
CA GLY A 107 -0.59 0.97 17.62
C GLY A 107 0.41 2.07 17.96
N SER A 108 1.26 1.83 18.96
CA SER A 108 2.31 2.76 19.36
C SER A 108 3.50 2.77 18.40
N GLN A 109 3.67 1.72 17.59
CA GLN A 109 4.79 1.58 16.64
C GLN A 109 4.33 1.06 15.27
N ALA A 110 4.94 1.59 14.21
CA ALA A 110 4.75 1.13 12.83
C ALA A 110 6.03 1.40 12.02
N TYR A 111 6.80 0.35 11.75
CA TYR A 111 8.12 0.45 11.09
C TYR A 111 8.12 -0.12 9.67
N GLY A 112 7.05 0.14 8.92
CA GLY A 112 6.91 -0.31 7.54
C GLY A 112 6.23 0.73 6.66
N ASN A 113 6.47 0.65 5.36
CA ASN A 113 5.70 1.42 4.40
C ASN A 113 4.29 0.83 4.27
N THR A 114 3.32 1.69 3.95
CA THR A 114 1.98 1.24 3.62
C THR A 114 1.97 0.58 2.25
N THR A 115 1.15 -0.46 2.11
CA THR A 115 0.83 -1.05 0.81
C THR A 115 -0.56 -0.57 0.43
N VAL A 116 -0.75 -0.12 -0.81
CA VAL A 116 -2.07 0.28 -1.32
C VAL A 116 -2.37 -0.59 -2.53
N ALA A 117 -3.44 -1.36 -2.50
CA ALA A 117 -3.81 -2.19 -3.64
C ALA A 117 -5.30 -2.52 -3.66
N ASN A 118 -5.91 -2.49 -4.83
CA ASN A 118 -7.32 -2.87 -5.04
C ASN A 118 -8.30 -2.15 -4.09
N GLY A 119 -8.14 -0.85 -3.88
CA GLY A 119 -9.04 -0.07 -3.02
C GLY A 119 -8.80 -0.27 -1.52
N LYS A 120 -7.65 -0.83 -1.11
CA LYS A 120 -7.33 -1.17 0.28
C LYS A 120 -5.95 -0.65 0.67
N VAL A 121 -5.83 -0.23 1.92
CA VAL A 121 -4.57 0.20 2.55
C VAL A 121 -4.17 -0.79 3.63
N TYR A 122 -2.97 -1.35 3.52
CA TYR A 122 -2.42 -2.32 4.46
C TYR A 122 -1.30 -1.68 5.27
N VAL A 123 -1.37 -1.82 6.60
CA VAL A 123 -0.40 -1.21 7.52
C VAL A 123 0.00 -2.22 8.59
N GLY A 124 1.31 -2.45 8.72
CA GLY A 124 1.90 -3.20 9.82
C GLY A 124 2.12 -2.33 11.05
N THR A 125 1.74 -2.80 12.23
CA THR A 125 1.86 -2.07 13.50
C THR A 125 1.79 -3.05 14.68
N ASN A 126 1.90 -2.55 15.90
CA ASN A 126 1.66 -3.32 17.12
C ASN A 126 0.25 -3.12 17.67
N ASN A 127 -0.07 -3.79 18.77
CA ASN A 127 -1.43 -3.89 19.32
C ASN A 127 -1.69 -2.97 20.53
N GLU A 128 -0.91 -1.89 20.69
CA GLU A 128 -1.09 -0.87 21.74
C GLU A 128 -2.36 0.00 21.57
N SER A 129 -3.22 -0.36 20.63
CA SER A 129 -4.57 0.19 20.49
C SER A 129 -5.49 -0.95 20.09
N PRO A 130 -5.81 -1.86 21.04
CA PRO A 130 -6.48 -3.11 20.75
C PRO A 130 -7.89 -2.85 20.22
N ARG A 131 -8.25 -3.57 19.16
CA ARG A 131 -9.57 -3.50 18.51
C ARG A 131 -10.36 -4.80 18.60
N ASP A 132 -9.75 -5.84 19.17
CA ASP A 132 -10.37 -7.13 19.47
C ASP A 132 -10.05 -7.51 20.91
N GLU A 133 -11.09 -7.58 21.75
CA GLU A 133 -10.96 -7.87 23.18
C GLU A 133 -10.39 -9.28 23.46
N ARG A 134 -10.45 -10.20 22.49
CA ARG A 134 -9.83 -11.53 22.58
C ARG A 134 -8.31 -11.48 22.50
N HIS A 135 -7.77 -10.37 22.03
CA HIS A 135 -6.35 -10.19 21.74
C HIS A 135 -5.83 -8.92 22.41
N ILE A 136 -5.62 -9.00 23.71
CA ILE A 136 -4.97 -7.94 24.51
C ILE A 136 -3.47 -8.20 24.60
N GLY A 137 -2.71 -7.12 24.85
CA GLY A 137 -1.26 -7.12 24.99
C GLY A 137 -0.53 -6.96 23.65
N ASP A 138 0.79 -6.92 23.73
CA ASP A 138 1.66 -6.71 22.58
C ASP A 138 1.62 -7.89 21.59
N ARG A 139 1.42 -7.56 20.30
CA ARG A 139 1.18 -8.48 19.18
C ARG A 139 1.57 -7.77 17.88
N GLY A 140 2.04 -8.54 16.91
CA GLY A 140 2.16 -8.06 15.54
C GLY A 140 0.77 -7.95 14.90
N ILE A 141 0.48 -6.80 14.31
CA ILE A 141 -0.81 -6.53 13.66
C ILE A 141 -0.59 -6.11 12.21
N VAL A 142 -1.44 -6.62 11.32
CA VAL A 142 -1.67 -6.01 10.01
C VAL A 142 -3.10 -5.53 9.95
N TYR A 143 -3.29 -4.22 9.78
CA TYR A 143 -4.60 -3.65 9.49
C TYR A 143 -4.84 -3.58 7.99
N CYS A 144 -6.09 -3.81 7.60
CA CYS A 144 -6.59 -3.52 6.27
C CYS A 144 -7.70 -2.48 6.38
N PHE A 145 -7.48 -1.30 5.79
CA PHE A 145 -8.46 -0.23 5.71
C PHE A 145 -9.03 -0.11 4.30
N ASP A 146 -10.26 0.40 4.19
CA ASP A 146 -10.79 0.89 2.93
C ASP A 146 -10.03 2.17 2.52
N GLU A 147 -9.57 2.23 1.28
CA GLU A 147 -8.75 3.35 0.79
C GLU A 147 -9.50 4.69 0.77
N LYS A 148 -10.81 4.67 0.52
CA LYS A 148 -11.59 5.91 0.37
C LYS A 148 -12.05 6.44 1.72
N THR A 149 -12.46 5.56 2.63
CA THR A 149 -13.08 5.95 3.90
C THR A 149 -12.15 5.87 5.09
N GLY A 150 -11.08 5.05 5.01
CA GLY A 150 -10.24 4.72 6.16
C GLY A 150 -10.91 3.76 7.15
N GLU A 151 -12.06 3.18 6.81
CA GLU A 151 -12.75 2.21 7.65
C GLU A 151 -11.94 0.93 7.77
N LEU A 152 -11.82 0.39 9.00
CA LEU A 152 -11.17 -0.89 9.22
C LEU A 152 -12.04 -2.02 8.65
N ILE A 153 -11.51 -2.75 7.67
CA ILE A 153 -12.17 -3.89 7.05
C ILE A 153 -11.89 -5.17 7.85
N TRP A 154 -10.60 -5.41 8.12
CA TRP A 154 -10.16 -6.56 8.91
C TRP A 154 -8.80 -6.28 9.53
N GLN A 155 -8.42 -7.11 10.51
CA GLN A 155 -7.08 -7.17 11.06
C GLN A 155 -6.56 -8.60 11.10
N LEU A 156 -5.26 -8.77 10.86
CA LEU A 156 -4.54 -9.99 11.19
C LEU A 156 -3.79 -9.75 12.49
N THR A 157 -3.90 -10.69 13.42
CA THR A 157 -3.25 -10.61 14.73
C THR A 157 -2.31 -11.81 14.92
N VAL A 158 -1.04 -11.52 15.18
CA VAL A 158 0.02 -12.52 15.34
C VAL A 158 0.64 -12.40 16.73
N PRO A 159 0.66 -13.47 17.54
CA PRO A 159 1.35 -13.47 18.82
C PRO A 159 2.85 -13.21 18.64
N LYS A 160 3.44 -12.45 19.56
CA LYS A 160 4.89 -12.27 19.63
C LYS A 160 5.61 -13.58 19.93
N LEU A 161 6.83 -13.72 19.43
CA LEU A 161 7.68 -14.89 19.74
C LEU A 161 8.10 -14.89 21.21
N GLY A 162 8.22 -16.08 21.81
CA GLY A 162 8.51 -16.23 23.25
C GLY A 162 9.87 -15.69 23.71
N ALA A 163 10.80 -15.44 22.79
CA ALA A 163 12.10 -14.80 23.06
C ALA A 163 11.99 -13.28 23.29
N GLY A 164 10.79 -12.70 23.18
CA GLY A 164 10.53 -11.28 23.42
C GLY A 164 11.24 -10.36 22.43
N LYS A 165 11.62 -9.17 22.90
CA LYS A 165 12.14 -8.05 22.08
C LYS A 165 13.35 -8.38 21.20
N VAL A 166 14.11 -9.42 21.54
CA VAL A 166 15.30 -9.83 20.76
C VAL A 166 14.90 -10.46 19.43
N SER A 167 13.76 -11.14 19.38
CA SER A 167 13.25 -11.77 18.17
C SER A 167 12.09 -11.02 17.54
N ASP A 168 11.34 -10.26 18.36
CA ASP A 168 10.14 -9.56 17.92
C ASP A 168 10.09 -8.20 18.64
N TRP A 169 10.66 -7.19 17.98
CA TRP A 169 10.64 -5.81 18.47
C TRP A 169 9.20 -5.29 18.43
N GLU A 170 8.86 -4.39 19.36
CA GLU A 170 7.55 -3.72 19.51
C GLU A 170 6.80 -3.53 18.18
#